data_AF-A0A7V3UWP2-F1
#
_entry.id   AF-A0A7V3UWP2-F1
#
_cell.length_a   1.000
_cell.length_b   1.000
_cell.length_c   1.000
_cell.angle_alpha   90.00
_cell.angle_beta   90.00
_cell.angle_gamma   90.00
#
_symmetry.space_group_name_H-M   'P 1'
#
loop_
_entity.id
_entity.type
_entity.pdbx_description
1 polymer ?
#
loop_
_entity_poly.entity_id
_entity_poly.type
_entity_poly.pdbx_seq_one_letter_code
_entity_poly.pdbx_strand_id
1 'polypeptide(L)'
;MNKAVVTKPNSLQWQFFMGCVNKLFNPEIKSRFNSLPNPNKAQLKFEVEDKLKKFYLKPGRKINFVFQLIHKKDLRNIFIDDDDPYPDVGGYSVLIRDTSKELTPNHNLTEKDIKENMKSASVSLGWIAEKLNFTKFISIIGYESIDYSKRKPTPALNKVINPKIQLEYQSILDSRFPAGRVPWLGFQAGQDFRNHPLHPSRGYQWLFQSKLGIPCNDK
;
A
#
# COMPACT_ATOMS: atom_id res chain seq x y z
N MET A 1 8.93 -24.60 -14.55
CA MET A 1 7.61 -25.26 -14.77
C MET A 1 6.54 -24.21 -15.09
N ASN A 2 6.20 -24.05 -16.39
CA ASN A 2 5.13 -23.17 -16.87
C ASN A 2 3.75 -23.80 -16.64
N LYS A 3 3.21 -23.75 -15.41
CA LYS A 3 1.78 -24.00 -15.20
C LYS A 3 1.01 -22.80 -15.76
N ALA A 4 0.40 -23.00 -16.93
CA ALA A 4 -0.50 -22.06 -17.58
C ALA A 4 -1.61 -21.62 -16.62
N VAL A 5 -2.07 -20.36 -16.76
CA VAL A 5 -3.20 -19.78 -16.00
C VAL A 5 -4.50 -20.54 -16.26
N VAL A 6 -4.54 -21.30 -17.35
CA VAL A 6 -5.72 -21.98 -17.86
C VAL A 6 -5.96 -23.26 -17.05
N THR A 7 -6.84 -23.18 -16.05
CA THR A 7 -7.32 -24.38 -15.35
C THR A 7 -8.37 -25.14 -16.15
N LYS A 8 -9.14 -24.46 -17.02
CA LYS A 8 -10.12 -25.07 -17.96
C LYS A 8 -10.33 -24.18 -19.21
N PRO A 9 -9.80 -24.54 -20.39
CA PRO A 9 -9.90 -23.71 -21.60
C PRO A 9 -11.34 -23.53 -22.10
N ASN A 10 -12.22 -24.49 -21.80
CA ASN A 10 -13.64 -24.43 -22.19
C ASN A 10 -14.55 -23.75 -21.15
N SER A 11 -13.97 -23.14 -20.12
CA SER A 11 -14.76 -22.44 -19.11
C SER A 11 -15.31 -21.12 -19.67
N LEU A 12 -16.57 -20.80 -19.36
CA LEU A 12 -17.26 -19.62 -19.90
C LEU A 12 -16.52 -18.32 -19.60
N GLN A 13 -15.96 -18.20 -18.40
CA GLN A 13 -15.16 -17.05 -17.98
C GLN A 13 -13.85 -16.91 -18.78
N TRP A 14 -13.19 -18.01 -19.12
CA TRP A 14 -11.98 -17.96 -19.96
C TRP A 14 -12.33 -17.59 -21.40
N GLN A 15 -13.41 -18.16 -21.94
CA GLN A 15 -13.90 -17.81 -23.28
C GLN A 15 -14.37 -16.35 -23.35
N PHE A 16 -14.95 -15.81 -22.27
CA PHE A 16 -15.30 -14.40 -22.16
C PHE A 16 -14.06 -13.51 -22.17
N PHE A 17 -13.06 -13.81 -21.35
CA PHE A 17 -11.78 -13.10 -21.32
C PHE A 17 -11.07 -13.13 -22.67
N MET A 18 -10.92 -14.31 -23.28
CA MET A 18 -10.33 -14.47 -24.61
C MET A 18 -11.15 -13.76 -25.69
N GLY A 19 -12.48 -13.72 -25.55
CA GLY A 19 -13.33 -12.92 -26.43
C GLY A 19 -12.96 -11.45 -26.38
N CYS A 20 -12.75 -10.89 -25.19
CA CYS A 20 -12.34 -9.49 -25.01
C CYS A 20 -10.92 -9.24 -25.55
N VAL A 21 -9.97 -10.15 -25.28
CA VAL A 21 -8.59 -10.04 -25.80
C VAL A 21 -8.56 -10.15 -27.33
N ASN A 22 -9.31 -11.09 -27.92
CA ASN A 22 -9.39 -11.24 -29.37
C ASN A 22 -10.02 -10.02 -30.02
N LYS A 23 -11.04 -9.42 -29.40
CA LYS A 23 -11.67 -8.18 -29.85
C LYS A 23 -10.69 -7.01 -29.86
N LEU A 24 -9.77 -6.97 -28.88
CA LEU A 24 -8.73 -5.94 -28.80
C LEU A 24 -7.76 -6.00 -30.00
N PHE A 25 -7.36 -7.20 -30.43
CA PHE A 25 -6.47 -7.37 -31.58
C PHE A 25 -7.19 -7.43 -32.93
N ASN A 26 -8.47 -7.84 -32.94
CA ASN A 26 -9.29 -7.99 -34.13
C ASN A 26 -10.71 -7.42 -33.86
N PRO A 27 -10.93 -6.11 -34.06
CA PRO A 27 -12.18 -5.43 -33.70
C PRO A 27 -13.43 -5.98 -34.41
N GLU A 28 -13.27 -6.54 -35.62
CA GLU A 28 -14.35 -7.07 -36.45
C GLU A 28 -14.99 -8.36 -35.90
N ILE A 29 -14.31 -9.06 -34.98
CA ILE A 29 -14.80 -10.34 -34.46
C ILE A 29 -16.09 -10.11 -33.66
N LYS A 30 -17.17 -10.80 -34.06
CA LYS A 30 -18.42 -10.84 -33.29
C LYS A 30 -18.27 -11.83 -32.14
N SER A 31 -18.53 -11.35 -30.93
CA SER A 31 -18.50 -12.18 -29.73
C SER A 31 -19.92 -12.61 -29.36
N ARG A 32 -20.12 -13.91 -29.12
CA ARG A 32 -21.39 -14.46 -28.62
C ARG A 32 -21.80 -13.90 -27.26
N PHE A 33 -20.87 -13.29 -26.52
CA PHE A 33 -21.15 -12.72 -25.21
C PHE A 33 -21.88 -11.37 -25.29
N ASN A 34 -22.00 -10.77 -26.49
CA ASN A 34 -22.74 -9.52 -26.69
C ASN A 34 -24.22 -9.67 -26.35
N SER A 35 -24.82 -10.83 -26.64
CA SER A 35 -26.24 -11.13 -26.39
C SER A 35 -26.57 -11.50 -24.96
N LEU A 36 -25.58 -11.64 -24.07
CA LEU A 36 -25.85 -12.01 -22.67
C LEU A 36 -26.45 -10.85 -21.86
N PRO A 37 -27.29 -11.15 -20.85
CA PRO A 37 -27.73 -10.15 -19.87
C PRO A 37 -26.56 -9.53 -19.08
N ASN A 38 -26.72 -8.26 -18.68
CA ASN A 38 -25.70 -7.52 -17.93
C ASN A 38 -25.27 -8.20 -16.61
N PRO A 39 -26.18 -8.80 -15.79
CA PRO A 39 -25.79 -9.51 -14.57
C PRO A 39 -24.81 -10.66 -14.86
N ASN A 40 -25.06 -11.44 -15.91
CA ASN A 40 -24.21 -12.57 -16.29
C ASN A 40 -22.83 -12.09 -16.75
N LYS A 41 -22.77 -10.99 -17.51
CA LYS A 41 -21.50 -10.38 -17.93
C LYS A 41 -20.69 -9.87 -16.73
N ALA A 42 -21.34 -9.24 -15.75
CA ALA A 42 -20.71 -8.76 -14.53
C ALA A 42 -20.15 -9.93 -13.68
N GLN A 43 -20.90 -11.03 -13.58
CA GLN A 43 -20.42 -12.23 -12.90
C GLN A 43 -19.17 -12.81 -13.60
N LEU A 44 -19.19 -12.95 -14.92
CA LEU A 44 -18.03 -13.42 -15.69
C LEU A 44 -16.81 -12.51 -15.49
N LYS A 45 -17.02 -11.19 -15.48
CA LYS A 45 -15.96 -10.21 -15.19
C LYS A 45 -15.32 -10.47 -13.83
N PHE A 46 -16.13 -10.58 -12.77
CA PHE A 46 -15.64 -10.82 -11.41
C PHE A 46 -14.86 -12.14 -11.30
N GLU A 47 -15.37 -13.22 -11.90
CA GLU A 47 -14.67 -14.51 -11.89
C GLU A 47 -13.33 -14.48 -12.62
N VAL A 48 -13.23 -13.72 -13.73
CA VAL A 48 -11.95 -13.53 -14.44
C VAL A 48 -10.98 -12.73 -13.57
N GLU A 49 -11.42 -11.62 -12.99
CA GLU A 49 -10.58 -10.77 -12.14
C GLU A 49 -10.07 -11.51 -10.90
N ASP A 50 -10.90 -12.32 -10.23
CA ASP A 50 -10.47 -13.14 -9.10
C ASP A 50 -9.39 -14.17 -9.51
N LYS A 51 -9.54 -14.81 -10.68
CA LYS A 51 -8.54 -15.73 -11.21
C LYS A 51 -7.24 -15.03 -11.59
N LEU A 52 -7.31 -13.88 -12.23
CA LEU A 52 -6.15 -13.06 -12.57
C LEU A 52 -5.42 -12.59 -11.31
N LYS A 53 -6.16 -12.08 -10.31
CA LYS A 53 -5.61 -11.68 -9.01
C LYS A 53 -4.88 -12.83 -8.32
N LYS A 54 -5.49 -14.02 -8.25
CA LYS A 54 -4.85 -15.23 -7.72
C LYS A 54 -3.62 -15.65 -8.53
N PHE A 55 -3.59 -15.39 -9.83
CA PHE A 55 -2.41 -15.65 -10.66
C PHE A 55 -1.29 -14.65 -10.35
N TYR A 56 -1.61 -13.36 -10.23
CA TYR A 56 -0.63 -12.31 -9.94
C TYR A 56 -0.06 -12.36 -8.53
N LEU A 57 -0.83 -12.81 -7.54
CA LEU A 57 -0.37 -12.91 -6.15
C LEU A 57 0.49 -14.15 -5.85
N LYS A 58 0.78 -15.01 -6.85
CA LYS A 58 1.62 -16.20 -6.63
C LYS A 58 3.09 -15.79 -6.45
N PRO A 59 3.74 -16.18 -5.33
CA PRO A 59 5.13 -15.83 -5.09
C PRO A 59 6.07 -16.48 -6.11
N GLY A 60 7.18 -15.80 -6.41
CA GLY A 60 8.28 -16.34 -7.22
C GLY A 60 8.07 -16.34 -8.73
N ARG A 61 7.04 -15.68 -9.26
CA ARG A 61 6.82 -15.53 -10.72
C ARG A 61 7.04 -14.09 -11.17
N LYS A 62 7.83 -13.92 -12.22
CA LYS A 62 7.92 -12.64 -12.93
C LYS A 62 6.66 -12.47 -13.80
N ILE A 63 5.94 -11.37 -13.57
CA ILE A 63 4.76 -11.00 -14.36
C ILE A 63 5.22 -9.95 -15.36
N ASN A 64 5.05 -10.24 -16.65
CA ASN A 64 5.41 -9.31 -17.73
C ASN A 64 4.19 -8.49 -18.22
N PHE A 65 2.98 -8.99 -17.98
CA PHE A 65 1.75 -8.34 -18.41
C PHE A 65 0.67 -8.48 -17.34
N VAL A 66 -0.01 -7.38 -17.05
CA VAL A 66 -1.18 -7.33 -16.19
C VAL A 66 -2.40 -7.00 -17.05
N PHE A 67 -3.43 -7.82 -16.91
CA PHE A 67 -4.70 -7.70 -17.62
C PHE A 67 -5.75 -7.22 -16.62
N GLN A 68 -6.57 -6.27 -17.04
CA GLN A 68 -7.71 -5.78 -16.26
C GLN A 68 -8.94 -5.67 -17.15
N LEU A 69 -10.09 -6.08 -16.63
CA LEU A 69 -11.38 -5.91 -17.31
C LEU A 69 -12.05 -4.65 -16.79
N ILE A 70 -12.37 -3.73 -17.68
CA ILE A 70 -13.05 -2.48 -17.33
C ILE A 70 -14.35 -2.36 -18.10
N HIS A 71 -15.35 -1.74 -17.47
CA HIS A 71 -16.61 -1.44 -18.14
C HIS A 71 -16.45 -0.17 -18.99
N LYS A 72 -17.13 -0.10 -20.13
CA LYS A 72 -17.02 1.01 -21.09
C LYS A 72 -17.29 2.39 -20.48
N LYS A 73 -18.17 2.46 -19.47
CA LYS A 73 -18.47 3.70 -18.74
C LYS A 73 -17.27 4.20 -17.93
N ASP A 74 -16.43 3.30 -17.43
CA ASP A 74 -15.29 3.63 -16.57
C ASP A 74 -14.02 3.94 -17.39
N LEU A 75 -14.01 3.61 -18.70
CA LEU A 75 -12.88 3.92 -19.60
C LEU A 75 -12.58 5.42 -19.67
N ARG A 76 -13.60 6.27 -19.54
CA ARG A 76 -13.46 7.75 -19.54
C ARG A 76 -12.59 8.27 -18.40
N ASN A 77 -12.44 7.51 -17.32
CA ASN A 77 -11.60 7.89 -16.20
C ASN A 77 -10.11 7.55 -16.44
N ILE A 78 -9.79 6.80 -17.50
CA ILE A 78 -8.45 6.28 -17.78
C ILE A 78 -7.85 6.91 -19.04
N PHE A 79 -8.64 7.10 -20.09
CA PHE A 79 -8.22 7.76 -21.32
C PHE A 79 -8.67 9.22 -21.33
N ILE A 80 -7.80 10.12 -21.79
CA ILE A 80 -8.01 11.58 -21.75
C ILE A 80 -8.88 12.06 -22.93
N ASP A 81 -8.90 11.31 -24.03
CA ASP A 81 -9.60 11.69 -25.26
C ASP A 81 -10.81 10.78 -25.53
N ASP A 82 -11.99 11.40 -25.64
CA ASP A 82 -13.31 10.74 -25.79
C ASP A 82 -13.59 10.22 -27.22
N ASP A 83 -12.71 10.49 -28.19
CA ASP A 83 -13.00 10.32 -29.62
C ASP A 83 -12.68 8.92 -30.18
N ASP A 84 -11.86 8.12 -29.50
CA ASP A 84 -11.47 6.80 -30.00
C ASP A 84 -12.32 5.66 -29.39
N PRO A 85 -13.17 4.98 -30.18
CA PRO A 85 -13.96 3.87 -29.70
C PRO A 85 -13.07 2.67 -29.35
N TYR A 86 -12.83 2.45 -28.06
CA TYR A 86 -12.06 1.30 -27.58
C TYR A 86 -12.84 -0.02 -27.78
N PRO A 87 -12.21 -1.10 -28.29
CA PRO A 87 -12.91 -2.36 -28.53
C PRO A 87 -13.54 -2.96 -27.26
N ASP A 88 -14.81 -3.34 -27.34
CA ASP A 88 -15.56 -3.92 -26.23
C ASP A 88 -16.33 -5.19 -26.61
N VAL A 89 -16.54 -6.05 -25.62
CA VAL A 89 -17.38 -7.24 -25.67
C VAL A 89 -18.46 -7.11 -24.61
N GLY A 90 -19.68 -6.83 -25.05
CA GLY A 90 -20.82 -6.66 -24.16
C GLY A 90 -20.65 -5.51 -23.16
N GLY A 91 -19.95 -4.44 -23.53
CA GLY A 91 -19.67 -3.29 -22.66
C GLY A 91 -18.44 -3.44 -21.77
N TYR A 92 -17.68 -4.53 -21.89
CA TYR A 92 -16.41 -4.73 -21.18
C TYR A 92 -15.23 -4.75 -22.14
N SER A 93 -14.13 -4.13 -21.74
CA SER A 93 -12.89 -4.04 -22.49
C SER A 93 -11.73 -4.55 -21.66
N VAL A 94 -10.70 -5.10 -22.31
CA VAL A 94 -9.46 -5.51 -21.65
C VAL A 94 -8.42 -4.42 -21.79
N LEU A 95 -7.83 -4.04 -20.65
CA LEU A 95 -6.63 -3.22 -20.58
C LEU A 95 -5.43 -4.13 -20.36
N ILE A 96 -4.37 -3.88 -21.11
CA ILE A 96 -3.10 -4.60 -21.00
C ILE A 96 -2.06 -3.59 -20.54
N ARG A 97 -1.48 -3.83 -19.37
CA ARG A 97 -0.32 -3.10 -18.87
C ARG A 97 0.92 -3.96 -19.04
N ASP A 98 1.88 -3.46 -19.80
CA ASP A 98 3.20 -4.07 -19.93
C ASP A 98 4.04 -3.76 -18.68
N THR A 99 4.33 -4.79 -17.89
CA THR A 99 5.19 -4.74 -16.70
C THR A 99 6.57 -5.33 -16.99
N SER A 100 6.90 -5.69 -18.24
CA SER A 100 8.22 -6.23 -18.60
C SER A 100 9.34 -5.20 -18.49
N LYS A 101 9.00 -3.93 -18.76
CA LYS A 101 9.88 -2.75 -18.61
C LYS A 101 9.82 -2.15 -17.21
N GLU A 102 8.81 -2.51 -16.43
CA GLU A 102 8.84 -2.30 -14.99
C GLU A 102 9.89 -3.26 -14.45
N LEU A 103 11.11 -2.73 -14.30
CA LEU A 103 12.24 -3.41 -13.69
C LEU A 103 11.70 -4.26 -12.52
N THR A 104 12.01 -5.56 -12.57
CA THR A 104 11.99 -6.42 -11.38
C THR A 104 12.47 -5.61 -10.18
N PRO A 105 11.89 -5.78 -8.98
CA PRO A 105 12.19 -4.97 -7.79
C PRO A 105 13.66 -5.19 -7.38
N ASN A 106 14.54 -4.50 -8.07
CA ASN A 106 15.96 -4.45 -7.89
C ASN A 106 16.29 -2.98 -8.16
N HIS A 107 16.20 -2.20 -7.08
CA HIS A 107 16.79 -0.87 -6.92
C HIS A 107 16.02 0.36 -7.42
N ASN A 108 14.68 0.36 -7.40
CA ASN A 108 13.94 1.63 -7.34
C ASN A 108 13.13 1.65 -6.05
N LEU A 109 13.75 2.24 -5.02
CA LEU A 109 13.21 2.38 -3.67
C LEU A 109 11.81 3.01 -3.74
N THR A 110 10.82 2.28 -3.26
CA THR A 110 9.52 2.86 -2.90
C THR A 110 9.62 3.42 -1.47
N GLU A 111 8.69 4.27 -1.05
CA GLU A 111 8.58 4.75 0.35
C GLU A 111 8.68 3.58 1.37
N LYS A 112 8.25 2.38 0.96
CA LYS A 112 8.33 1.13 1.73
C LYS A 112 9.75 0.60 2.00
N ASP A 113 10.76 1.07 1.27
CA ASP A 113 12.15 0.61 1.40
C ASP A 113 13.00 1.54 2.29
N ILE A 114 12.41 2.61 2.83
CA ILE A 114 13.07 3.50 3.78
C ILE A 114 13.13 2.79 5.13
N LYS A 115 14.31 2.33 5.51
CA LYS A 115 14.54 1.77 6.84
C LYS A 115 14.92 2.89 7.80
N GLU A 116 14.03 3.18 8.73
CA GLU A 116 14.28 4.08 9.86
C GLU A 116 15.10 3.34 10.93
N ASN A 117 16.22 3.94 11.34
CA ASN A 117 17.01 3.51 12.48
C ASN A 117 16.88 4.55 13.58
N MET A 118 16.20 4.18 14.66
CA MET A 118 16.03 5.03 15.83
C MET A 118 17.02 4.64 16.91
N LYS A 119 17.76 5.61 17.43
CA LYS A 119 18.58 5.45 18.64
C LYS A 119 18.07 6.42 19.69
N SER A 120 17.62 5.91 20.82
CA SER A 120 17.10 6.72 21.90
C SER A 120 17.89 6.53 23.19
N ALA A 121 18.05 7.63 23.92
CA ALA A 121 18.57 7.66 25.28
C ALA A 121 17.59 8.46 26.13
N SER A 122 17.31 8.00 27.35
CA SER A 122 16.42 8.73 28.25
C SER A 122 16.79 8.50 29.70
N VAL A 123 16.45 9.49 30.53
CA VAL A 123 16.58 9.46 31.97
C VAL A 123 15.18 9.69 32.54
N SER A 124 14.80 8.87 33.52
CA SER A 124 13.52 8.98 34.19
C SER A 124 13.69 9.18 35.69
N LEU A 125 12.84 10.05 36.25
CA LEU A 125 12.70 10.28 37.67
C LEU A 125 11.28 9.88 38.06
N GLY A 126 11.16 8.97 39.02
CA GLY A 126 9.88 8.44 39.46
C GLY A 126 9.68 8.58 40.96
N TRP A 127 8.45 8.86 41.37
CA TRP A 127 8.02 8.86 42.77
C TRP A 127 6.64 8.21 42.90
N ILE A 128 6.32 7.77 44.11
CA ILE A 128 5.04 7.14 44.44
C ILE A 128 4.37 8.00 45.51
N ALA A 129 3.12 8.39 45.25
CA ALA A 129 2.33 9.18 46.17
C ALA A 129 1.36 8.29 46.96
N GLU A 130 1.70 7.99 48.20
CA GLU A 130 0.87 7.15 49.10
C GLU A 130 -0.52 7.76 49.33
N LYS A 131 -0.58 9.09 49.51
CA LYS A 131 -1.84 9.85 49.67
C LYS A 131 -2.78 9.75 48.47
N LEU A 132 -2.25 9.38 47.30
CA LEU A 132 -3.02 9.12 46.09
C LEU A 132 -3.08 7.62 45.83
N ASN A 133 -3.26 6.82 46.88
CA ASN A 133 -3.39 5.37 46.80
C ASN A 133 -2.19 4.73 46.07
N PHE A 134 -0.96 5.14 46.40
CA PHE A 134 0.27 4.66 45.74
C PHE A 134 0.32 4.92 44.22
N THR A 135 -0.27 6.02 43.76
CA THR A 135 -0.13 6.44 42.36
C THR A 135 1.34 6.73 42.05
N LYS A 136 1.86 6.11 41.00
CA LYS A 136 3.21 6.32 40.48
C LYS A 136 3.20 7.47 39.50
N PHE A 137 4.13 8.40 39.66
CA PHE A 137 4.42 9.46 38.70
C PHE A 137 5.85 9.29 38.21
N ILE A 138 6.06 9.42 36.90
CA ILE A 138 7.37 9.36 36.27
C ILE A 138 7.48 10.53 35.29
N SER A 139 8.50 11.35 35.49
CA SER A 139 8.93 12.34 34.51
C SER A 139 10.14 11.77 33.76
N ILE A 140 10.13 11.88 32.44
CA ILE A 140 11.14 11.30 31.58
C ILE A 140 11.67 12.40 30.68
N ILE A 141 12.98 12.53 30.59
CA ILE A 141 13.62 13.41 29.62
C ILE A 141 14.45 12.52 28.72
N GLY A 142 14.30 12.66 27.42
CA GLY A 142 15.01 11.83 26.48
C GLY A 142 15.41 12.56 25.22
N TYR A 143 16.21 11.85 24.47
CA TYR A 143 16.79 12.27 23.23
C TYR A 143 16.71 11.12 22.25
N GLU A 144 16.24 11.40 21.04
CA GLU A 144 16.02 10.42 20.00
C GLU A 144 16.68 10.89 18.71
N SER A 145 17.60 10.07 18.19
CA SER A 145 18.24 10.29 16.89
C SER A 145 17.53 9.41 15.87
N ILE A 146 16.94 10.04 14.86
CA ILE A 146 16.22 9.38 13.77
C ILE A 146 17.10 9.46 12.54
N ASP A 147 17.67 8.32 12.15
CA ASP A 147 18.50 8.19 10.96
C ASP A 147 17.81 7.26 9.95
N TYR A 148 17.55 7.74 8.74
CA TYR A 148 17.11 6.89 7.64
C TYR A 148 18.31 6.21 6.98
N SER A 149 18.12 5.02 6.38
CA SER A 149 19.18 4.28 5.69
C SER A 149 19.97 5.14 4.68
N LYS A 150 21.25 4.81 4.44
CA LYS A 150 22.27 5.64 3.73
C LYS A 150 21.88 6.26 2.38
N ARG A 151 20.74 5.89 1.77
CA ARG A 151 20.25 6.49 0.52
C ARG A 151 19.04 7.37 0.83
N LYS A 152 19.14 8.66 0.48
CA LYS A 152 17.98 9.55 0.43
C LYS A 152 16.89 8.94 -0.46
N PRO A 153 15.61 9.03 -0.09
CA PRO A 153 14.53 8.52 -0.92
C PRO A 153 14.53 9.29 -2.24
N THR A 154 14.89 8.61 -3.32
CA THR A 154 14.83 9.16 -4.67
C THR A 154 13.57 8.65 -5.36
N PRO A 155 12.77 9.51 -6.02
CA PRO A 155 11.64 9.07 -6.80
C PRO A 155 12.09 8.04 -7.83
N ALA A 156 11.37 6.91 -7.90
CA ALA A 156 11.57 5.94 -8.95
C ALA A 156 11.40 6.66 -10.30
N LEU A 157 12.48 6.68 -11.08
CA LEU A 157 12.56 7.37 -12.37
C LEU A 157 11.68 6.62 -13.37
N ASN A 158 10.38 6.93 -13.38
CA ASN A 158 9.54 6.54 -14.50
C ASN A 158 9.95 7.44 -15.67
N LYS A 159 10.47 6.85 -16.75
CA LYS A 159 11.16 7.52 -17.87
C LYS A 159 10.32 8.56 -18.66
N VAL A 160 9.14 8.95 -18.18
CA VAL A 160 8.19 9.84 -18.86
C VAL A 160 7.79 11.06 -18.01
N ILE A 161 8.28 11.18 -16.76
CA ILE A 161 7.87 12.30 -15.90
C ILE A 161 8.82 13.49 -16.10
N ASN A 162 8.23 14.63 -16.49
CA ASN A 162 8.86 15.95 -16.60
C ASN A 162 9.84 16.21 -15.43
N PRO A 163 11.09 16.64 -15.69
CA PRO A 163 12.11 16.86 -14.64
C PRO A 163 11.65 17.82 -13.53
N LYS A 164 10.72 18.73 -13.82
CA LYS A 164 10.15 19.64 -12.82
C LYS A 164 9.31 18.90 -11.77
N ILE A 165 8.48 17.94 -12.19
CA ILE A 165 7.63 17.13 -11.29
C ILE A 165 8.50 16.24 -10.40
N GLN A 166 9.62 15.74 -10.94
CA GLN A 166 10.57 14.94 -10.17
C GLN A 166 11.21 15.75 -9.02
N LEU A 167 11.58 17.00 -9.29
CA LEU A 167 12.13 17.91 -8.28
C LEU A 167 11.10 18.26 -7.21
N GLU A 168 9.86 18.57 -7.60
CA GLU A 168 8.76 18.82 -6.66
C GLU A 168 8.51 17.60 -5.77
N TYR A 169 8.46 16.40 -6.34
CA TYR A 169 8.26 15.19 -5.57
C TYR A 169 9.43 14.86 -4.63
N GLN A 170 10.68 15.10 -5.07
CA GLN A 170 11.84 14.99 -4.19
C GLN A 170 11.74 15.94 -2.99
N SER A 171 11.27 17.18 -3.20
CA SER A 171 11.08 18.14 -2.10
C SER A 171 10.03 17.68 -1.08
N ILE A 172 8.98 17.00 -1.54
CA ILE A 172 7.94 16.40 -0.68
C ILE A 172 8.53 15.22 0.12
N LEU A 173 9.36 14.39 -0.50
CA LEU A 173 10.03 13.30 0.21
C LEU A 173 11.01 13.83 1.26
N ASP A 174 11.83 14.81 0.90
CA ASP A 174 12.81 15.42 1.82
C ASP A 174 12.13 16.09 3.02
N SER A 175 10.95 16.69 2.84
CA SER A 175 10.16 17.27 3.94
C SER A 175 9.42 16.25 4.80
N ARG A 176 9.09 15.07 4.26
CA ARG A 176 8.39 14.01 5.00
C ARG A 176 9.32 13.15 5.86
N PHE A 177 10.59 13.02 5.46
CA PHE A 177 11.57 12.18 6.16
C PHE A 177 12.77 13.00 6.65
N PRO A 178 12.56 14.00 7.54
CA PRO A 178 13.67 14.74 8.11
C PRO A 178 14.46 13.82 9.05
N ALA A 179 15.68 13.47 8.66
CA ALA A 179 16.64 12.91 9.60
C ALA A 179 17.00 14.00 10.61
N GLY A 180 17.09 13.64 11.89
CA GLY A 180 17.34 14.65 12.90
C GLY A 180 17.27 14.13 14.31
N ARG A 181 17.58 15.03 15.23
CA ARG A 181 17.60 14.75 16.65
C ARG A 181 16.44 15.45 17.34
N VAL A 182 15.65 14.67 18.07
CA VAL A 182 14.45 15.15 18.74
C VAL A 182 14.63 14.96 20.24
N PRO A 183 14.92 16.04 21.00
CA PRO A 183 14.72 16.02 22.44
C PRO A 183 13.23 15.89 22.74
N TRP A 184 12.89 15.11 23.76
CA TRP A 184 11.50 14.89 24.13
C TRP A 184 11.32 14.85 25.65
N LEU A 185 10.13 15.27 26.08
CA LEU A 185 9.67 15.21 27.46
C LEU A 185 8.55 14.19 27.57
N GLY A 186 8.69 13.26 28.49
CA GLY A 186 7.70 12.24 28.81
C GLY A 186 7.12 12.46 30.20
N PHE A 187 5.84 12.17 30.33
CA PHE A 187 5.16 12.10 31.62
C PHE A 187 4.34 10.83 31.67
N GLN A 188 4.45 10.09 32.77
CA GLN A 188 3.72 8.86 33.01
C GLN A 188 3.11 8.90 34.40
N ALA A 189 1.81 8.63 34.50
CA ALA A 189 1.11 8.45 35.76
C ALA A 189 0.35 7.13 35.71
N GLY A 190 0.33 6.37 36.80
CA GLY A 190 -0.37 5.10 36.80
C GLY A 190 -0.50 4.46 38.16
N GLN A 191 -1.37 3.48 38.20
CA GLN A 191 -1.73 2.78 39.42
C GLN A 191 -2.14 1.35 39.08
N ASP A 192 -1.74 0.40 39.93
CA ASP A 192 -2.09 -1.01 39.80
C ASP A 192 -2.56 -1.55 41.15
N PHE A 193 -3.86 -1.83 41.25
CA PHE A 193 -4.52 -2.43 42.40
C PHE A 193 -5.08 -3.82 42.11
N ARG A 194 -4.64 -4.44 41.01
CA ARG A 194 -5.06 -5.79 40.69
C ARG A 194 -4.61 -6.75 41.77
N ASN A 195 -5.50 -7.65 42.16
CA ASN A 195 -5.19 -8.70 43.13
C ASN A 195 -4.30 -9.83 42.56
N HIS A 196 -4.13 -9.88 41.24
CA HIS A 196 -3.25 -10.84 40.56
C HIS A 196 -2.70 -10.22 39.27
N PRO A 197 -1.40 -10.38 38.94
CA PRO A 197 -0.77 -9.70 37.80
C PRO A 197 -1.26 -10.20 36.42
N LEU A 198 -1.58 -11.49 36.28
CA LEU A 198 -2.05 -12.11 35.03
C LEU A 198 -3.57 -12.35 34.93
N HIS A 199 -4.21 -12.84 36.01
CA HIS A 199 -5.64 -13.14 36.05
C HIS A 199 -6.36 -12.36 37.16
N PRO A 200 -6.51 -11.02 37.02
CA PRO A 200 -7.17 -10.22 38.03
C PRO A 200 -8.65 -10.59 38.14
N SER A 201 -9.12 -10.88 39.35
CA SER A 201 -10.54 -11.06 39.66
C SER A 201 -11.14 -9.87 40.40
N ARG A 202 -10.31 -9.00 41.00
CA ARG A 202 -10.70 -7.75 41.67
C ARG A 202 -9.62 -6.68 41.47
N GLY A 203 -10.05 -5.41 41.55
CA GLY A 203 -9.16 -4.24 41.43
C GLY A 203 -9.17 -3.61 40.04
N TYR A 204 -8.30 -2.63 39.83
CA TYR A 204 -8.14 -1.93 38.55
C TYR A 204 -6.67 -1.59 38.30
N GLN A 205 -6.36 -1.30 37.04
CA GLN A 205 -5.09 -0.74 36.64
C GLN A 205 -5.35 0.36 35.62
N TRP A 206 -4.70 1.49 35.78
CA TRP A 206 -4.71 2.54 34.77
C TRP A 206 -3.30 3.08 34.56
N LEU A 207 -3.03 3.49 33.32
CA LEU A 207 -1.78 4.09 32.91
C LEU A 207 -2.06 5.24 31.96
N PHE A 208 -1.64 6.43 32.35
CA PHE A 208 -1.56 7.60 31.50
C PHE A 208 -0.11 7.82 31.09
N GLN A 209 0.15 7.94 29.80
CA GLN A 209 1.49 8.22 29.28
C GLN A 209 1.37 9.29 28.20
N SER A 210 2.22 10.31 28.29
CA SER A 210 2.38 11.38 27.33
C SER A 210 3.85 11.52 26.96
N LYS A 211 4.12 11.81 25.67
CA LYS A 211 5.45 12.08 25.13
C LYS A 211 5.32 13.28 24.18
N LEU A 212 6.07 14.33 24.46
CA LEU A 212 6.10 15.56 23.68
C LEU A 212 7.50 15.73 23.10
N GLY A 213 7.60 15.64 21.77
CA GLY A 213 8.83 15.96 21.04
C GLY A 213 8.96 17.46 20.87
N ILE A 214 10.14 17.99 21.16
CA ILE A 214 10.44 19.40 20.95
C ILE A 214 11.19 19.48 19.61
N PRO A 215 10.66 20.22 18.61
CA PRO A 215 11.36 20.39 17.34
C PRO A 215 12.67 21.13 17.60
N CYS A 216 13.78 20.49 17.30
CA CYS A 216 15.09 21.12 17.31
C CYS A 216 15.50 21.33 15.85
N ASN A 217 15.74 22.59 15.46
CA ASN A 217 16.29 22.86 14.14
C ASN A 217 17.77 22.49 14.14
N ASP A 218 18.09 21.25 13.78
CA ASP A 218 19.44 20.88 13.36
C ASP A 218 19.66 21.54 11.98
N LYS A 219 20.36 22.68 11.96
CA LYS A 219 20.83 23.33 10.73
C LYS A 219 22.03 22.59 10.15
#